data_AF-A0A962GB79-F1
#
_entry.id   AF-A0A962GB79-F1
#
_cell.length_a   1.000
_cell.length_b   1.000
_cell.length_c   1.000
_cell.angle_alpha   90.00
_cell.angle_beta   90.00
_cell.angle_gamma   90.00
#
_symmetry.space_group_name_H-M   'P 1'
#
loop_
_entity.id
_entity.type
_entity.pdbx_description
1 polymer ?
#
loop_
_entity_poly.entity_id
_entity_poly.type
_entity_poly.pdbx_seq_one_letter_code
_entity_poly.pdbx_strand_id
1 'polypeptide(L)'
;MIRRLICAAILCASASHALADDFKAAPIALHCDHVFDANSGKLLGATTIVIVDERIQSVQAGDIATTDMRVIDHPGMTCLPGLIDSHTHLTMQFSKSTYSDKFRMNPADEAIAGTVYARRTLEAGFTTVRNLGDSDNASIALRNAINRGTVPGPRIFSAGEPIGTTGGHADPSNGFRWDLQGDPGPKDGIINSPADAWKAVRQH
;
A
#
# COMPACT_ATOMS: atom_id res chain seq x y z
N MET A 1 -37.24 -56.75 -24.19
CA MET A 1 -37.86 -55.58 -23.53
C MET A 1 -37.20 -55.38 -22.17
N ILE A 2 -36.25 -54.44 -22.10
CA ILE A 2 -35.38 -54.19 -20.93
C ILE A 2 -36.09 -53.23 -19.97
N ARG A 3 -36.39 -53.65 -18.74
CA ARG A 3 -36.87 -52.79 -17.66
C ARG A 3 -35.67 -52.26 -16.87
N ARG A 4 -35.50 -50.94 -16.84
CA ARG A 4 -34.45 -50.22 -16.09
C ARG A 4 -34.89 -50.04 -14.63
N LEU A 5 -34.06 -50.48 -13.69
CA LEU A 5 -34.15 -50.18 -12.27
C LEU A 5 -33.41 -48.84 -12.01
N ILE A 6 -34.07 -47.91 -11.33
CA ILE A 6 -33.47 -46.65 -10.85
C ILE A 6 -33.29 -46.79 -9.33
N CYS A 7 -32.04 -46.89 -8.88
CA CYS A 7 -31.67 -46.73 -7.47
C CYS A 7 -31.47 -45.24 -7.17
N ALA A 8 -32.26 -44.69 -6.27
CA ALA A 8 -32.04 -43.36 -5.70
C ALA A 8 -31.14 -43.49 -4.46
N ALA A 9 -29.93 -42.95 -4.53
CA ALA A 9 -29.03 -42.84 -3.39
C ALA A 9 -29.30 -41.51 -2.66
N ILE A 10 -29.73 -41.60 -1.40
CA ILE A 10 -29.89 -40.46 -0.50
C ILE A 10 -28.52 -40.19 0.14
N LEU A 11 -27.87 -39.08 -0.24
CA LEU A 11 -26.65 -38.60 0.40
C LEU A 11 -27.03 -37.71 1.60
N CYS A 12 -26.81 -38.20 2.83
CA CYS A 12 -26.80 -37.36 4.03
C CYS A 12 -25.49 -36.57 4.09
N ALA A 13 -25.55 -35.25 3.89
CA ALA A 13 -24.42 -34.35 4.13
C ALA A 13 -24.41 -33.92 5.60
N SER A 14 -23.48 -34.46 6.39
CA SER A 14 -23.17 -33.97 7.74
C SER A 14 -22.27 -32.72 7.63
N ALA A 15 -22.81 -31.55 7.94
CA ALA A 15 -22.05 -30.30 8.00
C ALA A 15 -21.23 -30.24 9.31
N SER A 16 -19.97 -30.64 9.25
CA SER A 16 -19.00 -30.40 10.32
C SER A 16 -18.68 -28.91 10.38
N HIS A 17 -19.26 -28.20 11.35
CA HIS A 17 -18.84 -26.85 11.70
C HIS A 17 -17.52 -26.95 12.46
N ALA A 18 -16.40 -26.72 11.77
CA ALA A 18 -15.13 -26.50 12.45
C ALA A 18 -15.23 -25.16 13.20
N LEU A 19 -15.23 -25.24 14.53
CA LEU A 19 -14.99 -24.07 15.39
C LEU A 19 -13.57 -23.60 15.10
N ALA A 20 -13.42 -22.44 14.48
CA ALA A 20 -12.13 -21.76 14.42
C ALA A 20 -11.84 -21.27 15.84
N ASP A 21 -10.91 -21.94 16.53
CA ASP A 21 -10.30 -21.38 17.73
C ASP A 21 -9.61 -20.07 17.32
N ASP A 22 -10.11 -18.98 17.89
CA ASP A 22 -9.58 -17.63 17.75
C ASP A 22 -8.25 -17.55 18.52
N PHE A 23 -7.19 -18.13 17.95
CA PHE A 23 -5.84 -18.04 18.48
C PHE A 23 -5.40 -16.58 18.45
N LYS A 24 -5.64 -15.85 19.54
CA LYS A 24 -5.02 -14.53 19.75
C LYS A 24 -3.52 -14.71 19.80
N ALA A 25 -2.82 -14.03 18.89
CA ALA A 25 -1.37 -14.00 18.88
C ALA A 25 -0.86 -13.47 20.24
N ALA A 26 0.21 -14.08 20.75
CA ALA A 26 0.83 -13.61 21.99
C ALA A 26 1.25 -12.13 21.85
N PRO A 27 1.03 -11.28 22.87
CA PRO A 27 1.52 -9.91 22.88
C PRO A 27 3.02 -9.85 22.59
N ILE A 28 3.47 -8.75 22.00
CA ILE A 28 4.89 -8.51 21.70
C ILE A 28 5.42 -7.49 22.70
N ALA A 29 6.55 -7.79 23.34
CA ALA A 29 7.36 -6.83 24.07
C ALA A 29 8.56 -6.44 23.19
N LEU A 30 8.59 -5.19 22.74
CA LEU A 30 9.66 -4.63 21.93
C LEU A 30 10.57 -3.78 22.83
N HIS A 31 11.80 -4.24 23.05
CA HIS A 31 12.79 -3.54 23.86
C HIS A 31 13.68 -2.67 22.98
N CYS A 32 13.77 -1.40 23.36
CA CYS A 32 14.58 -0.40 22.67
C CYS A 32 15.42 0.37 23.69
N ASP A 33 16.73 0.48 23.46
CA ASP A 33 17.63 1.27 24.31
C ASP A 33 17.27 2.75 24.30
N HIS A 34 16.70 3.23 23.18
CA HIS A 34 16.16 4.57 23.07
C HIS A 34 14.86 4.55 22.29
N VAL A 35 13.92 5.43 22.66
CA VAL A 35 12.66 5.64 21.92
C VAL A 35 12.46 7.13 21.69
N PHE A 36 12.23 7.51 20.44
CA PHE A 36 11.83 8.88 20.12
C PHE A 36 10.33 9.06 20.34
N ASP A 37 9.95 9.82 21.35
CA ASP A 37 8.57 10.26 21.54
C ASP A 37 8.31 11.51 20.69
N ALA A 38 7.68 11.31 19.54
CA ALA A 38 7.36 12.37 18.60
C ALA A 38 6.37 13.41 19.14
N ASN A 39 5.56 13.08 20.15
CA ASN A 39 4.61 14.04 20.73
C ASN A 39 5.31 15.04 21.65
N SER A 40 6.25 14.56 22.48
CA SER A 40 7.02 15.44 23.37
C SER A 40 8.33 15.96 22.76
N GLY A 41 8.77 15.39 21.63
CA GLY A 41 10.03 15.72 20.97
C GLY A 41 11.27 15.24 21.74
N LYS A 42 11.13 14.25 22.62
CA LYS A 42 12.20 13.76 23.50
C LYS A 42 12.69 12.38 23.09
N LEU A 43 13.99 12.17 23.30
CA LEU A 43 14.58 10.84 23.28
C LEU A 43 14.48 10.24 24.69
N LEU A 44 13.67 9.21 24.82
CA LEU A 44 13.58 8.39 26.03
C LEU A 44 14.76 7.42 26.06
N GLY A 45 15.18 7.01 27.25
CA GLY A 45 16.17 5.94 27.43
C GLY A 45 15.54 4.55 27.23
N ALA A 46 16.11 3.54 27.88
CA ALA A 46 15.64 2.16 27.80
C ALA A 46 14.13 2.11 28.04
N THR A 47 13.40 1.49 27.12
CA THR A 47 11.94 1.49 27.08
C THR A 47 11.43 0.18 26.50
N THR A 48 10.37 -0.36 27.10
CA THR A 48 9.61 -1.47 26.55
C THR A 48 8.31 -0.97 25.92
N ILE A 49 8.08 -1.30 24.65
CA ILE A 49 6.83 -1.05 23.93
C ILE A 49 6.04 -2.36 23.87
N VAL A 50 4.84 -2.37 24.47
CA VAL A 50 3.95 -3.54 24.45
C VAL A 50 2.96 -3.39 23.31
N ILE A 51 2.93 -4.38 22.42
CA ILE A 51 2.06 -4.43 21.25
C ILE A 51 1.10 -5.60 21.40
N VAL A 52 -0.18 -5.34 21.22
CA VAL A 52 -1.24 -6.36 21.19
C VAL A 52 -1.96 -6.23 19.85
N ASP A 53 -2.09 -7.35 19.14
CA ASP A 53 -2.58 -7.40 17.76
C ASP A 53 -1.78 -6.42 16.86
N GLU A 54 -2.43 -5.38 16.32
CA GLU A 54 -1.81 -4.38 15.45
C GLU A 54 -1.62 -3.01 16.13
N ARG A 55 -1.71 -2.94 17.47
CA ARG A 55 -1.70 -1.68 18.21
C ARG A 55 -0.69 -1.67 19.35
N ILE A 56 -0.05 -0.52 19.55
CA ILE A 56 0.73 -0.24 20.75
C ILE A 56 -0.25 -0.11 21.92
N GLN A 57 -0.17 -1.01 22.89
CA GLN A 57 -0.97 -1.00 24.10
C GLN A 57 -0.36 -0.11 25.17
N SER A 58 0.97 -0.15 25.35
CA SER A 58 1.67 0.69 26.33
C SER A 58 3.13 0.93 25.94
N VAL A 59 3.69 2.01 26.48
CA VAL A 59 5.11 2.38 26.38
C VAL A 59 5.60 2.62 27.80
N GLN A 60 6.55 1.82 28.27
CA GLN A 60 6.96 1.76 29.68
C GLN A 60 8.48 1.93 29.79
N ALA A 61 8.94 2.69 30.77
CA ALA A 61 10.36 2.92 30.99
C ALA A 61 11.07 1.64 31.50
N GLY A 62 12.25 1.37 30.97
CA GLY A 62 13.09 0.22 31.29
C GLY A 62 12.55 -1.11 30.76
N ASP A 63 13.14 -2.18 31.28
CA ASP A 63 12.70 -3.55 31.05
C ASP A 63 11.58 -3.91 32.03
N ILE A 64 10.50 -4.46 31.50
CA ILE A 64 9.35 -4.89 32.30
C ILE A 64 9.26 -6.42 32.33
N ALA A 65 8.42 -6.96 33.21
CA ALA A 65 8.10 -8.39 33.17
C ALA A 65 7.37 -8.74 31.86
N THR A 66 7.92 -9.70 31.11
CA THR A 66 7.43 -10.11 29.78
C THR A 66 6.82 -11.51 29.77
N THR A 67 6.24 -11.95 30.90
CA THR A 67 5.56 -13.26 31.01
C THR A 67 4.47 -13.39 29.95
N ASP A 68 4.47 -14.51 29.22
CA ASP A 68 3.55 -14.82 28.12
C ASP A 68 3.61 -13.85 26.92
N MET A 69 4.69 -13.07 26.79
CA MET A 69 4.93 -12.17 25.65
C MET A 69 6.05 -12.71 24.75
N ARG A 70 5.93 -12.46 23.44
CA ARG A 70 7.04 -12.62 22.50
C ARG A 70 7.96 -11.41 22.61
N VAL A 71 9.20 -11.65 23.05
CA VAL A 71 10.21 -10.60 23.21
C VAL A 71 10.96 -10.35 21.89
N ILE A 72 11.14 -9.07 21.53
CA ILE A 72 11.98 -8.62 20.43
C ILE A 72 12.94 -7.55 20.96
N ASP A 73 14.24 -7.85 20.91
CA ASP A 73 15.29 -6.97 21.41
C ASP A 73 16.00 -6.23 20.26
N HIS A 74 16.18 -4.92 20.40
CA HIS A 74 16.99 -4.09 19.51
C HIS A 74 18.07 -3.33 20.29
N PRO A 75 19.10 -4.03 20.80
CA PRO A 75 20.16 -3.41 21.58
C PRO A 75 20.95 -2.40 20.74
N GLY A 76 21.29 -1.27 21.34
CA GLY A 76 22.00 -0.16 20.71
C GLY A 76 21.20 0.65 19.70
N MET A 77 19.92 0.31 19.46
CA MET A 77 19.09 1.00 18.47
C MET A 77 18.21 2.08 19.10
N THR A 78 17.81 3.04 18.26
CA THR A 78 16.74 3.98 18.58
C THR A 78 15.49 3.58 17.81
N CYS A 79 14.40 3.35 18.53
CA CYS A 79 13.11 3.08 17.94
C CYS A 79 12.36 4.39 17.68
N LEU A 80 11.73 4.48 16.51
CA LEU A 80 10.93 5.62 16.08
C LEU A 80 9.54 5.14 15.64
N PRO A 81 8.52 6.03 15.67
CA PRO A 81 7.32 5.82 14.88
C PRO A 81 7.67 5.61 13.41
N GLY A 82 6.89 4.80 12.70
CA GLY A 82 7.09 4.58 11.28
C GLY A 82 7.03 5.90 10.50
N LEU A 83 7.95 6.08 9.55
CA LEU A 83 8.07 7.34 8.81
C LEU A 83 6.92 7.53 7.81
N ILE A 84 6.66 8.80 7.46
CA ILE A 84 5.62 9.21 6.52
C ILE A 84 6.24 10.03 5.40
N ASP A 85 5.96 9.66 4.14
CA ASP A 85 6.28 10.47 2.97
C ASP A 85 4.99 11.06 2.39
N SER A 86 4.94 12.39 2.25
CA SER A 86 3.74 13.09 1.77
C SER A 86 3.70 13.29 0.26
N HIS A 87 4.73 12.89 -0.48
CA HIS A 87 4.82 13.05 -1.93
C HIS A 87 5.63 11.92 -2.58
N THR A 88 4.95 10.86 -3.00
CA THR A 88 5.55 9.75 -3.74
C THR A 88 4.91 9.50 -5.09
N HIS A 89 5.62 8.78 -5.96
CA HIS A 89 5.10 8.17 -7.18
C HIS A 89 5.58 6.71 -7.26
N LEU A 90 4.86 5.80 -6.59
CA LEU A 90 5.28 4.43 -6.33
C LEU A 90 5.23 3.50 -7.55
N THR A 91 4.64 3.91 -8.66
CA THR A 91 4.55 3.10 -9.89
C THR A 91 5.55 3.53 -10.96
N MET A 92 6.41 4.51 -10.66
CA MET A 92 7.41 5.03 -11.59
C MET A 92 8.79 5.12 -10.95
N GLN A 93 9.82 5.05 -11.79
CA GLN A 93 11.19 5.37 -11.40
C GLN A 93 11.90 6.03 -12.57
N PHE A 94 12.54 7.18 -12.31
CA PHE A 94 13.36 7.82 -13.33
C PHE A 94 14.65 7.03 -13.59
N SER A 95 14.93 6.82 -14.87
CA SER A 95 16.13 6.17 -15.39
C SER A 95 16.52 6.78 -16.75
N LYS A 96 17.62 6.30 -17.35
CA LYS A 96 18.01 6.67 -18.71
C LYS A 96 16.96 6.27 -19.76
N SER A 97 16.14 5.26 -19.48
CA SER A 97 15.13 4.75 -20.40
C SER A 97 13.74 5.35 -20.20
N THR A 98 13.51 6.18 -19.18
CA THR A 98 12.19 6.77 -18.84
C THR A 98 11.38 7.21 -20.06
N TYR A 99 11.99 7.97 -20.97
CA TYR A 99 11.30 8.46 -22.17
C TYR A 99 10.93 7.34 -23.14
N SER A 100 11.82 6.38 -23.35
CA SER A 100 11.55 5.23 -24.23
C SER A 100 10.59 4.22 -23.59
N ASP A 101 10.54 4.15 -22.27
CA ASP A 101 9.71 3.21 -21.53
C ASP A 101 8.22 3.54 -21.68
N LYS A 102 7.87 4.83 -21.87
CA LYS A 102 6.52 5.26 -22.25
C LYS A 102 5.97 4.57 -23.51
N PHE A 103 6.84 4.06 -24.38
CA PHE A 103 6.46 3.36 -25.61
C PHE A 103 6.59 1.83 -25.51
N ARG A 104 7.13 1.32 -24.41
CA ARG A 104 7.47 -0.11 -24.23
C ARG A 104 6.68 -0.75 -23.10
N MET A 105 6.46 -0.01 -22.03
CA MET A 105 5.73 -0.47 -20.86
C MET A 105 4.23 -0.26 -21.09
N ASN A 106 3.45 -1.21 -20.57
CA ASN A 106 2.01 -1.10 -20.43
C ASN A 106 1.64 -0.97 -18.94
N PRO A 107 0.36 -0.73 -18.61
CA PRO A 107 -0.06 -0.53 -17.22
C PRO A 107 0.25 -1.71 -16.28
N ALA A 108 0.27 -2.95 -16.79
CA ALA A 108 0.62 -4.11 -15.99
C ALA A 108 2.11 -4.13 -15.62
N ASP A 109 3.00 -3.68 -16.52
CA ASP A 109 4.43 -3.57 -16.23
C ASP A 109 4.69 -2.56 -15.11
N GLU A 110 4.02 -1.40 -15.16
CA GLU A 110 4.11 -0.36 -14.13
C GLU A 110 3.57 -0.84 -12.78
N ALA A 111 2.44 -1.55 -12.78
CA ALA A 111 1.87 -2.12 -11.56
C ALA A 111 2.80 -3.14 -10.91
N ILE A 112 3.43 -4.02 -11.70
CA ILE A 112 4.40 -5.01 -11.19
C ILE A 112 5.64 -4.30 -10.64
N ALA A 113 6.20 -3.34 -11.37
CA ALA A 113 7.35 -2.55 -10.92
C ALA A 113 7.04 -1.84 -9.60
N GLY A 114 5.82 -1.31 -9.46
CA GLY A 114 5.37 -0.63 -8.25
C GLY A 114 5.39 -1.51 -6.99
N THR A 115 5.23 -2.83 -7.11
CA THR A 115 5.37 -3.74 -5.96
C THR A 115 6.80 -3.74 -5.40
N VAL A 116 7.80 -3.63 -6.27
CA VAL A 116 9.22 -3.56 -5.89
C VAL A 116 9.51 -2.23 -5.21
N TYR A 117 8.98 -1.13 -5.75
CA TYR A 117 9.19 0.21 -5.18
C TYR A 117 8.50 0.35 -3.82
N ALA A 118 7.25 -0.10 -3.69
CA ALA A 118 6.53 -0.11 -2.42
C ALA A 118 7.28 -0.90 -1.33
N ARG A 119 7.80 -2.08 -1.66
CA ARG A 119 8.60 -2.88 -0.72
C ARG A 119 9.87 -2.14 -0.28
N ARG A 120 10.62 -1.56 -1.23
CA ARG A 120 11.84 -0.79 -0.92
C ARG A 120 11.53 0.40 -0.01
N THR A 121 10.42 1.12 -0.27
CA THR A 121 9.97 2.23 0.56
C THR A 121 9.65 1.77 1.98
N LEU A 122 8.96 0.64 2.14
CA LEU A 122 8.67 0.06 3.45
C LEU A 122 9.95 -0.34 4.20
N GLU A 123 10.87 -1.04 3.53
CA GLU A 123 12.15 -1.48 4.10
C GLU A 123 13.07 -0.31 4.46
N ALA A 124 12.88 0.87 3.85
CA ALA A 124 13.55 2.11 4.22
C ALA A 124 12.93 2.81 5.46
N GLY A 125 11.88 2.23 6.07
CA GLY A 125 11.25 2.74 7.29
C GLY A 125 10.00 3.59 7.07
N PHE A 126 9.60 3.85 5.83
CA PHE A 126 8.35 4.55 5.51
C PHE A 126 7.18 3.58 5.57
N THR A 127 6.38 3.66 6.63
CA THR A 127 5.24 2.76 6.83
C THR A 127 3.95 3.31 6.25
N THR A 128 3.93 4.59 5.88
CA THR A 128 2.77 5.27 5.29
C THR A 128 3.26 6.28 4.25
N VAL A 129 2.59 6.36 3.11
CA VAL A 129 2.92 7.32 2.05
C VAL A 129 1.67 7.92 1.41
N ARG A 130 1.85 9.09 0.78
CA ARG A 130 0.86 9.70 -0.10
C ARG A 130 1.34 9.72 -1.54
N ASN A 131 0.73 8.87 -2.38
CA ASN A 131 0.98 8.81 -3.81
C ASN A 131 0.17 9.89 -4.54
N LEU A 132 0.85 10.83 -5.20
CA LEU A 132 0.22 12.03 -5.76
C LEU A 132 0.03 12.02 -7.27
N GLY A 133 0.33 10.91 -7.91
CA GLY A 133 0.09 10.74 -9.34
C GLY A 133 0.60 9.39 -9.81
N ASP A 134 -0.17 8.77 -10.66
CA ASP A 134 0.14 7.56 -11.40
C ASP A 134 -0.73 7.51 -12.66
N SER A 135 -0.41 6.61 -13.58
CA SER A 135 -1.23 6.30 -14.74
C SER A 135 -2.20 5.16 -14.41
N ASP A 136 -3.40 5.20 -14.99
CA ASP A 136 -4.36 4.08 -14.99
C ASP A 136 -4.78 3.61 -13.58
N ASN A 137 -4.68 4.48 -12.59
CA ASN A 137 -4.98 4.18 -11.18
C ASN A 137 -4.18 2.97 -10.61
N ALA A 138 -2.99 2.70 -11.16
CA ALA A 138 -2.14 1.59 -10.74
C ALA A 138 -1.79 1.66 -9.25
N SER A 139 -1.62 2.86 -8.67
CA SER A 139 -1.32 2.97 -7.24
C SER A 139 -2.51 2.64 -6.34
N ILE A 140 -3.75 2.81 -6.82
CA ILE A 140 -4.98 2.38 -6.12
C ILE A 140 -5.04 0.85 -6.07
N ALA A 141 -4.73 0.19 -7.19
CA ALA A 141 -4.64 -1.27 -7.25
C ALA A 141 -3.54 -1.80 -6.30
N LEU A 142 -2.38 -1.15 -6.28
CA LEU A 142 -1.27 -1.46 -5.37
C LEU A 142 -1.66 -1.28 -3.90
N ARG A 143 -2.28 -0.16 -3.53
CA ARG A 143 -2.84 0.08 -2.19
C ARG A 143 -3.77 -1.06 -1.77
N ASN A 144 -4.72 -1.41 -2.63
CA ASN A 144 -5.68 -2.47 -2.35
C ASN A 144 -4.99 -3.83 -2.19
N ALA A 145 -3.90 -4.08 -2.93
CA ALA A 145 -3.09 -5.30 -2.82
C ALA A 145 -2.31 -5.39 -1.51
N ILE A 146 -1.77 -4.26 -1.05
CA ILE A 146 -1.08 -4.17 0.24
C ILE A 146 -2.08 -4.33 1.39
N ASN A 147 -3.22 -3.63 1.34
CA ASN A 147 -4.23 -3.68 2.42
C ASN A 147 -4.82 -5.07 2.64
N ARG A 148 -4.88 -5.91 1.59
CA ARG A 148 -5.33 -7.31 1.68
C ARG A 148 -4.19 -8.32 1.90
N GLY A 149 -2.96 -7.83 2.10
CA GLY A 149 -1.77 -8.66 2.36
C GLY A 149 -1.22 -9.43 1.15
N THR A 150 -1.63 -9.10 -0.09
CA THR A 150 -1.13 -9.81 -1.30
C THR A 150 0.33 -9.51 -1.57
N VAL A 151 0.77 -8.27 -1.34
CA VAL A 151 2.17 -7.85 -1.48
C VAL A 151 2.56 -6.94 -0.31
N PRO A 152 3.84 -6.93 0.13
CA PRO A 152 4.30 -6.03 1.18
C PRO A 152 4.42 -4.59 0.65
N GLY A 153 4.14 -3.61 1.51
CA GLY A 153 4.34 -2.19 1.21
C GLY A 153 3.79 -1.28 2.31
N PRO A 154 4.00 0.04 2.21
CA PRO A 154 3.45 1.02 3.15
C PRO A 154 1.92 1.11 3.02
N ARG A 155 1.26 1.71 4.02
CA ARG A 155 -0.11 2.21 3.86
C ARG A 155 -0.11 3.34 2.84
N ILE A 156 -0.89 3.20 1.77
CA ILE A 156 -0.91 4.17 0.67
C ILE A 156 -2.19 5.00 0.72
N PHE A 157 -2.03 6.33 0.75
CA PHE A 157 -3.06 7.29 0.37
C PHE A 157 -2.80 7.70 -1.07
N SER A 158 -3.70 7.36 -1.99
CA SER A 158 -3.50 7.64 -3.42
C SER A 158 -4.43 8.74 -3.91
N ALA A 159 -3.90 9.62 -4.75
CA ALA A 159 -4.64 10.61 -5.52
C ALA A 159 -5.12 10.09 -6.89
N GLY A 160 -4.64 8.92 -7.33
CA GLY A 160 -4.91 8.38 -8.67
C GLY A 160 -4.29 9.23 -9.79
N GLU A 161 -4.98 9.28 -10.91
CA GLU A 161 -4.58 10.08 -12.08
C GLU A 161 -4.57 11.60 -11.74
N PRO A 162 -3.45 12.31 -11.99
CA PRO A 162 -3.38 13.74 -11.75
C PRO A 162 -4.26 14.52 -12.74
N ILE A 163 -4.97 15.54 -12.25
CA ILE A 163 -5.81 16.41 -13.09
C ILE A 163 -5.05 17.70 -13.46
N GLY A 164 -5.04 18.04 -14.74
CA GLY A 164 -4.42 19.26 -15.27
C GLY A 164 -5.13 19.83 -16.50
N THR A 165 -4.66 20.98 -16.99
CA THR A 165 -5.14 21.58 -18.25
C THR A 165 -4.24 21.22 -19.42
N THR A 166 -4.71 21.38 -20.66
CA THR A 166 -3.86 21.19 -21.85
C THR A 166 -2.60 22.06 -21.78
N GLY A 167 -1.45 21.46 -22.06
CA GLY A 167 -0.12 22.06 -21.92
C GLY A 167 0.40 22.20 -20.49
N GLY A 168 -0.38 21.76 -19.49
CA GLY A 168 -0.03 21.82 -18.07
C GLY A 168 1.01 20.78 -17.65
N HIS A 169 1.37 20.79 -16.37
CA HIS A 169 2.37 19.84 -15.83
C HIS A 169 1.87 18.38 -15.86
N ALA A 170 0.58 18.16 -15.58
CA ALA A 170 -0.03 16.85 -15.63
C ALA A 170 -0.42 16.40 -17.05
N ASP A 171 -0.19 17.23 -18.08
CA ASP A 171 -0.48 16.84 -19.47
C ASP A 171 0.52 15.79 -19.97
N PRO A 172 0.08 14.54 -20.25
CA PRO A 172 0.98 13.47 -20.65
C PRO A 172 1.61 13.71 -22.03
N SER A 173 1.03 14.59 -22.84
CA SER A 173 1.50 14.98 -24.17
C SER A 173 2.49 16.14 -24.16
N ASN A 174 2.75 16.75 -23.00
CA ASN A 174 3.60 17.94 -22.92
C ASN A 174 5.03 17.65 -23.43
N GLY A 175 5.51 18.50 -24.34
CA GLY A 175 6.81 18.35 -24.99
C GLY A 175 6.85 17.35 -26.14
N PHE A 176 5.74 16.72 -26.52
CA PHE A 176 5.68 15.90 -27.73
C PHE A 176 5.68 16.79 -28.97
N ARG A 177 6.12 16.22 -30.11
CA ARG A 177 5.98 16.89 -31.40
C ARG A 177 4.50 17.04 -31.75
N TRP A 178 4.16 18.08 -32.50
CA TRP A 178 2.79 18.43 -32.87
C TRP A 178 2.03 17.28 -33.58
N ASP A 179 2.75 16.39 -34.28
CA ASP A 179 2.20 15.23 -34.98
C ASP A 179 2.02 13.99 -34.08
N LEU A 180 2.50 14.05 -32.84
CA LEU A 180 2.47 12.95 -31.85
C LEU A 180 1.69 13.28 -30.57
N GLN A 181 1.49 14.57 -30.25
CA GLN A 181 0.88 14.99 -28.99
C GLN A 181 -0.58 14.55 -28.82
N GLY A 182 -1.31 14.32 -29.91
CA GLY A 182 -2.73 13.96 -29.85
C GLY A 182 -3.59 15.08 -29.26
N ASP A 183 -4.71 14.68 -28.65
CA ASP A 183 -5.68 15.56 -27.98
C ASP A 183 -6.15 14.90 -26.68
N PRO A 184 -5.34 14.94 -25.60
CA PRO A 184 -5.66 14.28 -24.34
C PRO A 184 -6.88 14.93 -23.69
N GLY A 185 -7.74 14.11 -23.09
CA GLY A 185 -9.02 14.53 -22.54
C GLY A 185 -9.20 14.14 -21.07
N PRO A 186 -10.44 14.21 -20.56
CA PRO A 186 -10.73 13.93 -19.15
C PRO A 186 -10.28 12.55 -18.67
N LYS A 187 -10.30 11.55 -19.58
CA LYS A 187 -9.82 10.19 -19.30
C LYS A 187 -8.30 10.15 -19.06
N ASP A 188 -7.55 11.10 -19.58
CA ASP A 188 -6.11 11.24 -19.41
C ASP A 188 -5.77 12.28 -18.33
N GLY A 189 -6.77 12.68 -17.53
CA GLY A 189 -6.63 13.71 -16.50
C GLY A 189 -6.70 15.14 -17.02
N ILE A 190 -6.92 15.35 -18.33
CA ILE A 190 -6.84 16.68 -18.96
C ILE A 190 -8.20 17.34 -19.13
N ILE A 191 -8.31 18.55 -18.58
CA ILE A 191 -9.57 19.29 -18.49
C ILE A 191 -9.42 20.69 -19.07
N ASN A 192 -10.32 21.06 -19.98
CA ASN A 192 -10.35 22.40 -20.60
C ASN A 192 -11.67 23.14 -20.32
N SER A 193 -12.55 22.54 -19.52
CA SER A 193 -13.83 23.10 -19.14
C SER A 193 -14.32 22.54 -17.79
N PRO A 194 -15.31 23.19 -17.13
CA PRO A 194 -15.96 22.62 -15.95
C PRO A 194 -16.61 21.24 -16.20
N ALA A 195 -17.13 21.00 -17.40
CA ALA A 195 -17.72 19.71 -17.76
C ALA A 195 -16.66 18.60 -17.84
N ASP A 196 -15.46 18.93 -18.30
CA ASP A 196 -14.32 18.03 -18.32
C ASP A 196 -13.84 17.68 -16.92
N ALA A 197 -13.79 18.67 -16.01
CA ALA A 197 -13.49 18.44 -14.59
C ALA A 197 -14.45 17.41 -13.96
N TRP A 198 -15.76 17.56 -14.21
CA TRP A 198 -16.76 16.60 -13.75
C TRP A 198 -16.57 15.20 -14.33
N LYS A 199 -16.15 15.08 -15.60
CA LYS A 199 -15.88 13.79 -16.24
C LYS A 199 -14.64 13.14 -15.63
N ALA A 200 -13.54 13.88 -15.50
CA ALA A 200 -12.27 13.38 -14.98
C ALA A 200 -12.44 12.78 -13.58
N VAL A 201 -13.06 13.51 -12.65
CA VAL A 201 -13.30 13.05 -11.27
C VAL A 201 -14.17 11.78 -11.19
N ARG A 202 -14.99 11.49 -12.21
CA ARG A 202 -15.86 10.29 -12.23
C ARG A 202 -15.22 9.10 -12.95
N GLN A 203 -14.23 9.37 -13.80
CA GLN A 203 -13.53 8.35 -14.58
C GLN A 203 -12.30 7.81 -13.82
N HIS A 204 -11.79 8.58 -12.86
CA HIS A 204 -10.63 8.27 -12.03
C HIS A 204 -11.00 7.88 -10.60
#